data_AF-A0A7J7X7B5-F1
#
_entry.id   AF-A0A7J7X7B5-F1
#
_cell.length_a   1.000
_cell.length_b   1.000
_cell.length_c   1.000
_cell.angle_alpha   90.00
_cell.angle_beta   90.00
_cell.angle_gamma   90.00
#
_symmetry.space_group_name_H-M   'P 1'
#
loop_
_entity.id
_entity.type
_entity.pdbx_description
1 polymer ?
#
loop_
_entity_poly.entity_id
_entity_poly.type
_entity_poly.pdbx_seq_one_letter_code
_entity_poly.pdbx_strand_id
1 'polypeptide(L)'
;MATLRGLREVPRHLLVCEKSNFGHDKSRHRHLVETHYHNYRVSFLIPECGILSKELKNLVMETGSYYFVKNLPVHELITQEFINTFVKKGSCYALTYNTNIDEDNTVALLPNGKLILSLDKDTYEETGLQGHPSQYFGRKIMKFTSDSRDSRLDLREDKIKLLYLFLFSCRLHLIKVIELEWSIRYLCFGSNIQSNEPKPDSKKYERILWSFKEKKPLKFDFLLTWHHTGVEESMMSYFCNYQIHEHQPKIAVSTVTDLQCPVLQSSELRGEPEVSCSAGELLDWLGAVFCNAKLNNEPNSFISTYCCPQPSTVVAKAYLCTITGFILPEKICLLLEQLCHYFDEPKLAPWVTLSVQGFADSPVSWRENEHGFRKGGEHLYNFVIFNNQDYWLQMAVGANDDCPP
;
A
#
# COMPACT_ATOMS: atom_id res chain seq x y z
N MET A 1 32.64 -18.89 -1.64
CA MET A 1 31.53 -19.40 -0.79
C MET A 1 30.51 -18.34 -0.39
N ALA A 2 30.89 -17.06 -0.19
CA ALA A 2 29.92 -15.99 0.12
C ALA A 2 28.94 -15.67 -1.03
N THR A 3 29.38 -15.82 -2.28
CA THR A 3 28.58 -15.51 -3.49
C THR A 3 27.39 -16.44 -3.74
N LEU A 4 27.44 -17.69 -3.24
CA LEU A 4 26.33 -18.65 -3.37
C LEU A 4 25.28 -18.51 -2.25
N ARG A 5 25.62 -17.82 -1.14
CA ARG A 5 24.67 -17.60 -0.04
C ARG A 5 23.58 -16.60 -0.43
N GLY A 6 23.95 -15.48 -1.06
CA GLY A 6 22.98 -14.48 -1.52
C GLY A 6 21.99 -14.99 -2.58
N LEU A 7 22.33 -16.06 -3.32
CA LEU A 7 21.43 -16.71 -4.28
C LEU A 7 20.44 -17.69 -3.64
N ARG A 8 20.70 -18.12 -2.39
CA ARG A 8 19.81 -19.01 -1.61
C ARG A 8 19.06 -18.27 -0.49
N GLU A 9 19.45 -17.05 -0.19
CA GLU A 9 18.77 -16.19 0.77
C GLU A 9 17.41 -15.78 0.19
N VAL A 10 16.35 -16.19 0.88
CA VAL A 10 14.98 -15.78 0.56
C VAL A 10 14.81 -14.29 0.84
N PRO A 11 14.02 -13.56 0.03
CA PRO A 11 13.60 -12.22 0.42
C PRO A 11 12.88 -12.32 1.77
N ARG A 12 12.98 -11.26 2.58
CA ARG A 12 12.15 -11.19 3.79
C ARG A 12 10.72 -10.96 3.32
N HIS A 13 9.79 -11.75 3.82
CA HIS A 13 8.36 -11.51 3.70
C HIS A 13 7.80 -11.67 5.09
N LEU A 14 6.95 -10.74 5.52
CA LEU A 14 6.29 -10.85 6.80
C LEU A 14 4.82 -11.16 6.55
N LEU A 15 4.42 -12.38 6.93
CA LEU A 15 3.02 -12.77 7.00
C LEU A 15 2.60 -12.78 8.46
N VAL A 16 1.64 -11.93 8.82
CA VAL A 16 1.04 -11.89 10.15
C VAL A 16 -0.36 -12.48 10.07
N CYS A 17 -0.63 -13.50 10.90
CA CYS A 17 -1.95 -14.13 11.01
C CYS A 17 -2.46 -13.99 12.43
N GLU A 18 -3.57 -13.29 12.60
CA GLU A 18 -4.23 -13.06 13.89
C GLU A 18 -5.65 -13.60 13.88
N LYS A 19 -6.13 -13.99 15.05
CA LYS A 19 -7.53 -14.35 15.28
C LYS A 19 -8.13 -13.32 16.21
N SER A 20 -9.32 -12.83 15.89
CA SER A 20 -10.11 -12.02 16.80
C SER A 20 -11.61 -12.23 16.56
N ASN A 21 -12.44 -11.37 17.15
CA ASN A 21 -13.89 -11.41 17.02
C ASN A 21 -14.43 -9.99 16.76
N PHE A 22 -15.45 -9.86 15.92
CA PHE A 22 -16.01 -8.54 15.57
C PHE A 22 -16.68 -7.84 16.76
N GLY A 23 -17.30 -8.59 17.66
CA GLY A 23 -17.96 -8.06 18.86
C GLY A 23 -17.03 -7.79 20.04
N HIS A 24 -15.72 -8.07 19.93
CA HIS A 24 -14.78 -7.87 21.02
C HIS A 24 -14.30 -6.40 21.09
N ASP A 25 -14.39 -5.74 22.25
CA ASP A 25 -14.07 -4.31 22.42
C ASP A 25 -12.66 -3.90 21.99
N LYS A 26 -11.68 -4.82 22.09
CA LYS A 26 -10.29 -4.58 21.67
C LYS A 26 -10.00 -4.90 20.20
N SER A 27 -11.02 -5.34 19.46
CA SER A 27 -10.91 -5.69 18.05
C SER A 27 -10.56 -4.45 17.23
N ARG A 28 -9.52 -4.53 16.40
CA ARG A 28 -9.01 -3.38 15.62
C ARG A 28 -9.34 -3.46 14.13
N HIS A 29 -10.21 -4.39 13.73
CA HIS A 29 -10.58 -4.62 12.33
C HIS A 29 -10.94 -3.32 11.59
N ARG A 30 -11.79 -2.48 12.19
CA ARG A 30 -12.21 -1.20 11.60
C ARG A 30 -11.06 -0.22 11.45
N HIS A 31 -10.29 -0.02 12.51
CA HIS A 31 -9.13 0.87 12.50
C HIS A 31 -8.07 0.44 11.47
N LEU A 32 -7.87 -0.87 11.28
CA LEU A 32 -6.93 -1.40 10.29
C LEU A 32 -7.36 -1.07 8.86
N VAL A 33 -8.65 -1.19 8.54
CA VAL A 33 -9.19 -0.84 7.22
C VAL A 33 -9.12 0.67 7.02
N GLU A 34 -9.53 1.47 8.00
CA GLU A 34 -9.53 2.95 7.92
C GLU A 34 -8.11 3.56 7.80
N THR A 35 -7.09 2.88 8.33
CA THR A 35 -5.69 3.31 8.23
C THR A 35 -4.93 2.72 7.03
N HIS A 36 -5.63 2.01 6.14
CA HIS A 36 -5.11 1.55 4.86
C HIS A 36 -5.68 2.42 3.72
N TYR A 37 -4.95 3.50 3.40
CA TYR A 37 -5.50 4.61 2.62
C TYR A 37 -5.66 4.33 1.13
N HIS A 38 -4.73 3.60 0.51
CA HIS A 38 -4.70 3.41 -0.95
C HIS A 38 -5.04 1.97 -1.32
N ASN A 39 -6.30 1.71 -1.70
CA ASN A 39 -6.79 0.38 -2.05
C ASN A 39 -7.00 0.26 -3.57
N TYR A 40 -6.35 -0.73 -4.20
CA TYR A 40 -6.43 -0.93 -5.65
C TYR A 40 -7.44 -2.03 -6.02
N ARG A 41 -7.39 -3.17 -5.32
CA ARG A 41 -8.19 -4.34 -5.63
C ARG A 41 -8.84 -4.89 -4.37
N VAL A 42 -10.15 -5.03 -4.38
CA VAL A 42 -10.95 -5.63 -3.30
C VAL A 42 -11.66 -6.83 -3.86
N SER A 43 -11.42 -8.01 -3.30
CA SER A 43 -12.07 -9.25 -3.74
C SER A 43 -12.71 -9.97 -2.56
N PHE A 44 -13.87 -10.56 -2.78
CA PHE A 44 -14.52 -11.41 -1.79
C PHE A 44 -15.02 -12.70 -2.41
N LEU A 45 -14.99 -13.77 -1.62
CA LEU A 45 -15.46 -15.10 -2.01
C LEU A 45 -16.45 -15.61 -0.96
N ILE A 46 -17.60 -16.09 -1.45
CA ILE A 46 -18.66 -16.69 -0.65
C ILE A 46 -18.91 -18.12 -1.17
N PRO A 47 -18.49 -19.16 -0.45
CA PRO A 47 -18.82 -20.55 -0.76
C PRO A 47 -20.32 -20.81 -0.64
N GLU A 48 -20.84 -21.82 -1.34
CA GLU A 48 -22.27 -22.18 -1.36
C GLU A 48 -23.22 -21.01 -1.66
N CYS A 49 -22.79 -20.08 -2.52
CA CYS A 49 -23.56 -18.91 -2.92
C CYS A 49 -23.74 -18.87 -4.44
N GLY A 50 -25.00 -18.98 -4.88
CA GLY A 50 -25.36 -18.85 -6.29
C GLY A 50 -25.81 -17.45 -6.69
N ILE A 51 -26.37 -16.67 -5.75
CA ILE A 51 -26.92 -15.34 -5.99
C ILE A 51 -26.59 -14.45 -4.80
N LEU A 52 -26.01 -13.29 -5.07
CA LEU A 52 -25.70 -12.27 -4.08
C LEU A 52 -26.98 -11.54 -3.60
N SER A 53 -27.05 -11.16 -2.33
CA SER A 53 -28.15 -10.34 -1.82
C SER A 53 -28.22 -8.99 -2.54
N LYS A 54 -29.42 -8.38 -2.60
CA LYS A 54 -29.60 -7.07 -3.23
C LYS A 54 -28.76 -5.99 -2.55
N GLU A 55 -28.71 -6.02 -1.23
CA GLU A 55 -27.93 -5.08 -0.41
C GLU A 55 -26.44 -5.13 -0.76
N LEU A 56 -25.85 -6.31 -0.75
CA LEU A 56 -24.43 -6.49 -1.06
C LEU A 56 -24.13 -6.18 -2.53
N LYS A 57 -25.05 -6.51 -3.44
CA LYS A 57 -24.92 -6.14 -4.86
C LYS A 57 -24.94 -4.62 -5.05
N ASN A 58 -25.85 -3.91 -4.40
CA ASN A 58 -25.92 -2.44 -4.48
C ASN A 58 -24.64 -1.82 -3.92
N LEU A 59 -24.15 -2.31 -2.77
CA LEU A 59 -22.92 -1.82 -2.18
C LEU A 59 -21.70 -1.98 -3.10
N VAL A 60 -21.61 -3.11 -3.80
CA VAL A 60 -20.55 -3.35 -4.80
C VAL A 60 -20.65 -2.34 -5.95
N MET A 61 -21.86 -2.07 -6.45
CA MET A 61 -22.10 -1.10 -7.53
C MET A 61 -21.89 0.35 -7.08
N GLU A 62 -22.04 0.65 -5.78
CA GLU A 62 -21.93 1.98 -5.17
C GLU A 62 -20.55 2.20 -4.50
N THR A 63 -19.51 1.51 -4.97
CA THR A 63 -18.12 1.68 -4.49
C THR A 63 -17.55 3.08 -4.78
N GLY A 64 -18.24 3.87 -5.61
CA GLY A 64 -17.97 5.29 -5.85
C GLY A 64 -17.01 5.54 -7.01
N SER A 65 -17.10 6.72 -7.59
CA SER A 65 -16.20 7.17 -8.65
C SER A 65 -14.83 7.56 -8.10
N TYR A 66 -13.83 7.48 -8.95
CA TYR A 66 -12.54 8.14 -8.74
C TYR A 66 -12.19 8.97 -9.99
N TYR A 67 -11.30 9.93 -9.82
CA TYR A 67 -10.93 10.86 -10.85
C TYR A 67 -9.48 10.68 -11.24
N PHE A 68 -9.19 10.89 -12.52
CA PHE A 68 -7.84 10.92 -13.05
C PHE A 68 -7.57 12.30 -13.63
N VAL A 69 -6.55 13.00 -13.13
CA VAL A 69 -6.17 14.34 -13.58
C VAL A 69 -4.76 14.31 -14.13
N LYS A 70 -4.59 14.66 -15.41
CA LYS A 70 -3.27 14.68 -16.03
C LYS A 70 -2.49 15.96 -15.74
N ASN A 71 -1.18 15.81 -15.55
CA ASN A 71 -0.20 16.91 -15.39
C ASN A 71 -0.62 17.96 -14.36
N LEU A 72 -1.25 17.54 -13.25
CA LEU A 72 -1.69 18.42 -12.18
C LEU A 72 -0.47 18.91 -11.37
N PRO A 73 -0.29 20.23 -11.19
CA PRO A 73 0.77 20.77 -10.35
C PRO A 73 0.52 20.49 -8.87
N VAL A 74 1.57 20.11 -8.14
CA VAL A 74 1.46 19.82 -6.69
C VAL A 74 0.99 21.03 -5.89
N HIS A 75 1.31 22.26 -6.36
CA HIS A 75 0.87 23.48 -5.67
C HIS A 75 -0.66 23.66 -5.65
N GLU A 76 -1.42 23.04 -6.56
CA GLU A 76 -2.89 23.11 -6.58
C GLU A 76 -3.50 22.43 -5.34
N LEU A 77 -2.88 21.32 -4.90
CA LEU A 77 -3.33 20.52 -3.75
C LEU A 77 -3.07 21.19 -2.39
N ILE A 78 -2.38 22.33 -2.38
CA ILE A 78 -2.09 23.11 -1.17
C ILE A 78 -2.69 24.51 -1.20
N THR A 79 -3.49 24.85 -2.22
CA THR A 79 -4.19 26.14 -2.25
C THR A 79 -5.23 26.22 -1.15
N GLN A 80 -5.44 27.42 -0.59
CA GLN A 80 -6.48 27.64 0.41
C GLN A 80 -7.88 27.26 -0.11
N GLU A 81 -8.10 27.45 -1.40
CA GLU A 81 -9.35 27.05 -2.06
C GLU A 81 -9.54 25.52 -1.99
N PHE A 82 -8.57 24.75 -2.50
CA PHE A 82 -8.61 23.28 -2.45
C PHE A 82 -8.82 22.75 -1.02
N ILE A 83 -8.08 23.32 -0.06
CA ILE A 83 -8.13 22.92 1.35
C ILE A 83 -9.51 23.17 1.95
N ASN A 84 -10.08 24.36 1.72
CA ASN A 84 -11.39 24.72 2.27
C ASN A 84 -12.54 23.97 1.61
N THR A 85 -12.40 23.63 0.32
CA THR A 85 -13.40 22.90 -0.46
C THR A 85 -13.38 21.40 -0.13
N PHE A 86 -12.23 20.73 -0.19
CA PHE A 86 -12.17 19.26 -0.08
C PHE A 86 -11.63 18.76 1.26
N VAL A 87 -10.49 19.27 1.71
CA VAL A 87 -9.75 18.72 2.87
C VAL A 87 -10.48 19.01 4.19
N LYS A 88 -11.10 20.18 4.34
CA LYS A 88 -11.83 20.55 5.58
C LYS A 88 -13.26 20.00 5.64
N LYS A 89 -13.86 19.69 4.49
CA LYS A 89 -15.26 19.25 4.39
C LYS A 89 -15.42 17.73 4.19
N GLY A 90 -14.32 16.98 4.16
CA GLY A 90 -14.35 15.53 3.98
C GLY A 90 -12.96 14.89 3.99
N SER A 91 -12.89 13.62 3.63
CA SER A 91 -11.64 12.86 3.47
C SER A 91 -11.22 12.86 2.01
N CYS A 92 -10.20 13.65 1.68
CA CYS A 92 -9.64 13.70 0.32
C CYS A 92 -8.40 12.83 0.21
N TYR A 93 -8.33 12.07 -0.88
CA TYR A 93 -7.24 11.15 -1.17
C TYR A 93 -6.66 11.49 -2.54
N ALA A 94 -5.34 11.52 -2.63
CA ALA A 94 -4.61 11.68 -3.88
C ALA A 94 -3.42 10.74 -3.93
N LEU A 95 -3.15 10.16 -5.10
CA LEU A 95 -1.95 9.36 -5.34
C LEU A 95 -1.45 9.59 -6.76
N THR A 96 -0.14 9.77 -6.94
CA THR A 96 0.46 9.85 -8.27
C THR A 96 0.28 8.54 -9.03
N TYR A 97 -0.07 8.63 -10.30
CA TYR A 97 -0.36 7.49 -11.16
C TYR A 97 0.84 7.14 -12.03
N ASN A 98 1.14 5.84 -12.14
CA ASN A 98 2.21 5.30 -12.98
C ASN A 98 3.60 5.92 -12.69
N THR A 99 3.88 6.12 -11.40
CA THR A 99 5.16 6.60 -10.88
C THR A 99 5.72 5.53 -9.93
N ASN A 100 6.80 4.85 -10.31
CA ASN A 100 7.37 3.79 -9.49
C ASN A 100 8.08 4.41 -8.28
N ILE A 101 7.74 3.99 -7.06
CA ILE A 101 8.31 4.57 -5.84
C ILE A 101 9.85 4.47 -5.74
N ASP A 102 10.44 3.41 -6.29
CA ASP A 102 11.88 3.18 -6.27
C ASP A 102 12.63 3.95 -7.38
N GLU A 103 11.93 4.40 -8.44
CA GLU A 103 12.54 5.00 -9.64
C GLU A 103 12.13 6.46 -9.88
N ASP A 104 10.88 6.80 -9.62
CA ASP A 104 10.29 8.12 -9.82
C ASP A 104 10.02 8.87 -8.51
N ASN A 105 9.65 10.15 -8.65
CA ASN A 105 9.09 10.95 -7.56
C ASN A 105 7.61 10.60 -7.39
N THR A 106 7.16 10.35 -6.16
CA THR A 106 5.75 10.02 -5.86
C THR A 106 5.16 10.97 -4.84
N VAL A 107 3.87 11.24 -4.96
CA VAL A 107 3.13 12.15 -4.06
C VAL A 107 1.81 11.52 -3.65
N ALA A 108 1.49 11.60 -2.37
CA ALA A 108 0.21 11.17 -1.83
C ALA A 108 -0.41 12.22 -0.91
N LEU A 109 -1.72 12.38 -0.96
CA LEU A 109 -2.53 13.15 -0.01
C LEU A 109 -3.36 12.18 0.82
N LEU A 110 -3.18 12.26 2.14
CA LEU A 110 -3.89 11.44 3.12
C LEU A 110 -5.16 12.14 3.63
N PRO A 111 -6.15 11.38 4.12
CA PRO A 111 -7.44 11.93 4.58
C PRO A 111 -7.32 12.85 5.80
N ASN A 112 -6.22 12.77 6.55
CA ASN A 112 -5.92 13.68 7.66
C ASN A 112 -5.24 14.99 7.20
N GLY A 113 -5.22 15.26 5.89
CA GLY A 113 -4.63 16.46 5.30
C GLY A 113 -3.10 16.45 5.27
N LYS A 114 -2.43 15.31 5.43
CA LYS A 114 -0.97 15.23 5.22
C LYS A 114 -0.67 14.99 3.75
N LEU A 115 0.11 15.89 3.15
CA LEU A 115 0.70 15.71 1.83
C LEU A 115 2.09 15.09 1.99
N ILE A 116 2.31 13.89 1.48
CA ILE A 116 3.56 13.14 1.61
C ILE A 116 4.21 13.04 0.24
N LEU A 117 5.50 13.36 0.17
CA LEU A 117 6.29 13.25 -1.06
C LEU A 117 7.46 12.30 -0.82
N SER A 118 7.62 11.32 -1.71
CA SER A 118 8.84 10.54 -1.84
C SER A 118 9.62 11.08 -3.03
N LEU A 119 10.76 11.69 -2.75
CA LEU A 119 11.55 12.39 -3.76
C LEU A 119 12.91 11.71 -3.95
N ASP A 120 13.41 11.73 -5.18
CA ASP A 120 14.81 11.49 -5.47
C ASP A 120 15.71 12.59 -4.86
N LYS A 121 17.01 12.31 -4.83
CA LYS A 121 17.99 13.21 -4.22
C LYS A 121 18.00 14.59 -4.86
N ASP A 122 18.02 14.65 -6.19
CA ASP A 122 18.17 15.89 -6.95
C ASP A 122 16.93 16.77 -6.76
N THR A 123 15.74 16.18 -6.89
CA THR A 123 14.44 16.83 -6.68
C THR A 123 14.28 17.28 -5.23
N TYR A 124 14.73 16.50 -4.24
CA TYR A 124 14.73 16.90 -2.84
C TYR A 124 15.59 18.14 -2.59
N GLU A 125 16.84 18.14 -3.09
CA GLU A 125 17.76 19.27 -2.93
C GLU A 125 17.23 20.53 -3.66
N GLU A 126 16.69 20.35 -4.87
CA GLU A 126 16.12 21.43 -5.67
C GLU A 126 14.87 22.03 -5.04
N THR A 127 13.96 21.23 -4.49
CA THR A 127 12.76 21.75 -3.79
C THR A 127 13.15 22.52 -2.53
N GLY A 128 14.22 22.12 -1.83
CA GLY A 128 14.70 22.77 -0.61
C GLY A 128 13.72 22.68 0.56
N LEU A 129 12.89 21.65 0.54
CA LEU A 129 11.97 21.29 1.61
C LEU A 129 12.73 20.57 2.73
N GLN A 130 12.13 20.54 3.92
CA GLN A 130 12.66 19.73 5.02
C GLN A 130 12.07 18.32 4.91
N GLY A 131 12.93 17.32 4.98
CA GLY A 131 12.55 15.91 5.01
C GLY A 131 13.60 15.07 5.75
N HIS A 132 13.45 13.76 5.66
CA HIS A 132 14.45 12.82 6.15
C HIS A 132 14.76 11.76 5.08
N PRO A 133 15.94 11.11 5.16
CA PRO A 133 16.22 9.97 4.30
C PRO A 133 15.18 8.86 4.50
N SER A 134 14.82 8.21 3.39
CA SER A 134 14.01 6.98 3.37
C SER A 134 14.69 5.87 4.16
N GLN A 135 13.90 5.08 4.88
CA GLN A 135 14.38 3.92 5.65
C GLN A 135 14.84 2.77 4.76
N TYR A 136 14.40 2.73 3.50
CA TYR A 136 14.59 1.58 2.63
C TYR A 136 15.86 1.60 1.81
N PHE A 137 16.66 2.67 1.89
CA PHE A 137 17.97 2.75 1.23
C PHE A 137 19.12 2.44 2.21
N GLY A 138 19.65 1.21 2.07
CA GLY A 138 20.77 0.73 2.87
C GLY A 138 22.03 1.57 2.73
N ARG A 139 22.50 2.15 3.84
CA ARG A 139 23.92 2.43 4.05
C ARG A 139 24.68 1.10 4.00
N LYS A 140 25.23 0.72 2.85
CA LYS A 140 26.46 -0.08 2.91
C LYS A 140 27.56 0.87 3.39
N ILE A 141 27.80 0.78 4.69
CA ILE A 141 28.96 1.28 5.42
C ILE A 141 30.19 1.21 4.49
N MET A 142 30.62 2.36 3.96
CA MET A 142 32.04 2.57 3.72
C MET A 142 32.62 2.79 5.12
N LYS A 143 33.26 1.76 5.65
CA LYS A 143 34.06 1.87 6.87
C LYS A 143 35.08 2.99 6.65
N PHE A 144 34.91 4.11 7.33
CA PHE A 144 36.05 4.86 7.85
C PHE A 144 36.04 4.65 9.36
N THR A 145 36.95 3.81 9.83
CA THR A 145 37.36 3.83 11.23
C THR A 145 38.11 5.12 11.48
N SER A 146 37.44 6.10 12.07
CA SER A 146 38.07 7.00 13.03
C SER A 146 37.51 6.61 14.40
N ASP A 147 38.27 5.81 15.12
CA ASP A 147 38.07 5.61 16.55
C ASP A 147 38.46 6.90 17.25
N SER A 148 37.53 7.51 17.98
CA SER A 148 37.88 8.44 19.05
C SER A 148 37.00 8.11 20.24
N ARG A 149 37.45 7.12 21.02
CA ARG A 149 37.06 7.03 22.42
C ARG A 149 37.45 8.32 23.13
N ASP A 150 36.62 8.64 24.10
CA ASP A 150 36.98 9.38 25.30
C ASP A 150 37.19 10.90 25.15
N SER A 151 36.36 11.60 25.91
CA SER A 151 36.55 12.96 26.35
C SER A 151 37.90 13.15 27.06
N ARG A 152 38.84 13.90 26.47
CA ARG A 152 39.73 14.85 27.19
C ARG A 152 40.68 15.64 26.27
N LEU A 153 40.48 16.97 26.27
CA LEU A 153 41.45 18.07 26.35
C LEU A 153 42.71 18.16 25.44
N ASP A 154 42.64 19.20 24.59
CA ASP A 154 43.57 20.34 24.44
C ASP A 154 44.88 20.33 23.62
N LEU A 155 44.82 21.16 22.56
CA LEU A 155 45.74 22.19 22.03
C LEU A 155 47.23 21.88 21.78
N ARG A 156 47.61 21.88 20.48
CA ARG A 156 48.71 22.69 19.88
C ARG A 156 48.79 22.57 18.34
N GLU A 157 48.64 23.72 17.68
CA GLU A 157 49.35 24.27 16.50
C GLU A 157 49.67 23.44 15.23
N ASP A 158 49.09 23.94 14.11
CA ASP A 158 49.75 24.43 12.88
C ASP A 158 50.05 23.57 11.62
N LYS A 159 49.48 24.08 10.50
CA LYS A 159 49.98 24.22 9.09
C LYS A 159 49.63 23.20 7.98
N ILE A 160 48.65 23.64 7.17
CA ILE A 160 48.57 23.74 5.68
C ILE A 160 49.75 23.19 4.84
N LYS A 161 49.45 22.33 3.82
CA LYS A 161 49.88 22.37 2.39
C LYS A 161 49.41 21.11 1.64
N LEU A 162 48.44 21.16 0.72
CA LEU A 162 48.55 21.38 -0.74
C LEU A 162 49.54 20.46 -1.50
N LEU A 163 48.95 19.64 -2.39
CA LEU A 163 49.23 19.59 -3.84
C LEU A 163 50.38 18.69 -4.38
N TYR A 164 50.01 17.91 -5.41
CA TYR A 164 50.82 17.29 -6.48
C TYR A 164 51.87 16.21 -6.14
N LEU A 165 51.64 15.04 -6.76
CA LEU A 165 52.55 14.02 -7.34
C LEU A 165 51.90 12.65 -7.03
N PHE A 166 51.28 11.92 -7.96
CA PHE A 166 51.87 11.38 -9.18
C PHE A 166 50.72 10.91 -10.10
N LEU A 167 50.51 11.60 -11.21
CA LEU A 167 50.02 10.98 -12.45
C LEU A 167 51.25 10.46 -13.20
N PHE A 168 51.05 9.43 -14.04
CA PHE A 168 52.01 8.60 -14.78
C PHE A 168 52.52 7.39 -14.00
N SER A 169 52.15 6.16 -14.36
CA SER A 169 52.42 5.62 -15.69
C SER A 169 51.42 4.54 -16.15
N CYS A 170 51.21 4.52 -17.47
CA CYS A 170 50.54 3.52 -18.31
C CYS A 170 49.05 3.73 -18.65
N ARG A 171 48.88 4.09 -19.93
CA ARG A 171 47.68 4.40 -20.72
C ARG A 171 46.82 3.16 -21.06
N LEU A 172 45.56 3.46 -21.43
CA LEU A 172 44.71 2.79 -22.44
C LEU A 172 44.02 1.47 -22.03
N HIS A 173 42.78 1.55 -21.54
CA HIS A 173 41.54 1.21 -22.26
C HIS A 173 40.35 1.18 -21.30
N LEU A 174 39.23 1.77 -21.74
CA LEU A 174 37.85 1.56 -21.29
C LEU A 174 37.67 0.72 -20.00
N ILE A 175 37.61 1.39 -18.86
CA ILE A 175 36.70 0.95 -17.80
C ILE A 175 35.78 2.13 -17.58
N LYS A 176 34.61 2.08 -18.23
CA LYS A 176 33.42 2.80 -17.80
C LYS A 176 33.37 2.63 -16.28
N VAL A 177 33.63 3.73 -15.58
CA VAL A 177 33.16 3.89 -14.21
C VAL A 177 31.66 3.70 -14.31
N ILE A 178 31.21 2.49 -13.96
CA ILE A 178 29.82 2.25 -13.61
C ILE A 178 29.69 2.94 -12.25
N GLU A 179 29.46 4.25 -12.28
CA GLU A 179 28.72 4.92 -11.23
C GLU A 179 27.34 4.27 -11.24
N LEU A 180 27.18 3.22 -10.44
CA LEU A 180 25.86 2.89 -9.90
C LEU A 180 25.54 4.05 -8.96
N GLU A 181 24.96 5.11 -9.52
CA GLU A 181 24.25 6.12 -8.75
C GLU A 181 23.11 5.40 -8.02
N TRP A 182 23.34 5.08 -6.76
CA TRP A 182 22.28 4.61 -5.88
C TRP A 182 21.50 5.85 -5.44
N SER A 183 20.34 6.10 -6.06
CA SER A 183 19.48 7.25 -5.76
C SER A 183 19.04 7.23 -4.30
N ILE A 184 19.53 8.17 -3.50
CA ILE A 184 19.06 8.38 -2.12
C ILE A 184 17.65 8.96 -2.21
N ARG A 185 16.67 8.31 -1.57
CA ARG A 185 15.29 8.80 -1.47
C ARG A 185 15.09 9.60 -0.20
N TYR A 186 14.29 10.66 -0.29
CA TYR A 186 13.90 11.50 0.83
C TYR A 186 12.40 11.54 0.96
N LEU A 187 11.90 11.27 2.17
CA LEU A 187 10.51 11.49 2.50
C LEU A 187 10.36 12.93 3.02
N CYS A 188 9.57 13.73 2.30
CA CYS A 188 9.11 15.02 2.76
C CYS A 188 7.71 14.87 3.33
N PHE A 189 7.59 14.95 4.64
CA PHE A 189 6.30 15.18 5.28
C PHE A 189 5.90 16.64 5.05
N GLY A 190 4.97 16.86 4.13
CA GLY A 190 4.25 18.11 4.03
C GLY A 190 3.55 18.43 5.35
N SER A 191 3.30 19.72 5.59
CA SER A 191 2.55 20.18 6.76
C SER A 191 1.21 19.44 6.88
N ASN A 192 0.82 19.08 8.10
CA ASN A 192 -0.57 18.70 8.35
C ASN A 192 -1.44 19.91 7.99
N ILE A 193 -2.19 19.79 6.89
CA ILE A 193 -3.06 20.83 6.35
C ILE A 193 -4.28 21.05 7.28
N GLN A 194 -4.55 20.09 8.16
CA GLN A 194 -5.69 20.08 9.08
C GLN A 194 -5.33 20.56 10.52
N SER A 195 -4.16 20.18 11.05
CA SER A 195 -3.84 20.33 12.51
C SER A 195 -3.12 21.62 12.93
N ASN A 196 -3.00 22.57 12.03
CA ASN A 196 -2.84 23.98 12.35
C ASN A 196 -3.62 24.65 11.24
N GLU A 197 -4.46 25.65 11.54
CA GLU A 197 -4.82 26.62 10.50
C GLU A 197 -3.52 26.92 9.75
N PRO A 198 -3.39 26.59 8.45
CA PRO A 198 -2.30 27.14 7.69
C PRO A 198 -2.62 28.63 7.70
N LYS A 199 -2.13 29.34 8.72
CA LYS A 199 -2.18 30.79 8.76
C LYS A 199 -1.59 31.15 7.41
N PRO A 200 -2.38 31.74 6.50
CA PRO A 200 -1.93 31.99 5.13
C PRO A 200 -0.60 32.76 5.13
N ASP A 201 -0.38 33.53 6.19
CA ASP A 201 0.80 34.36 6.44
C ASP A 201 1.91 33.66 7.26
N SER A 202 1.82 32.34 7.46
CA SER A 202 2.92 31.61 8.09
C SER A 202 4.06 31.46 7.10
N LYS A 203 5.27 31.88 7.51
CA LYS A 203 6.51 31.71 6.73
C LYS A 203 6.72 30.28 6.23
N LYS A 204 6.16 29.27 6.93
CA LYS A 204 6.21 27.86 6.53
C LYS A 204 5.32 27.59 5.31
N TYR A 205 4.06 28.04 5.33
CA TYR A 205 3.14 27.86 4.20
C TYR A 205 3.64 28.59 2.96
N GLU A 206 4.08 29.85 3.10
CA GLU A 206 4.65 30.63 1.99
C GLU A 206 5.88 29.95 1.39
N ARG A 207 6.78 29.40 2.22
CA ARG A 207 7.97 28.67 1.76
C ARG A 207 7.61 27.42 0.95
N ILE A 208 6.61 26.65 1.39
CA ILE A 208 6.17 25.44 0.68
C ILE A 208 5.49 25.82 -0.64
N LEU A 209 4.60 26.81 -0.62
CA LEU A 209 3.91 27.29 -1.81
C LEU A 209 4.91 27.86 -2.83
N TRP A 210 5.86 28.68 -2.40
CA TRP A 210 6.93 29.20 -3.25
C TRP A 210 7.79 28.07 -3.85
N SER A 211 8.11 27.04 -3.06
CA SER A 211 8.86 25.88 -3.54
C SER A 211 8.16 25.18 -4.71
N PHE A 212 6.87 24.86 -4.57
CA PHE A 212 6.11 24.15 -5.60
C PHE A 212 5.59 25.03 -6.74
N LYS A 213 5.47 26.35 -6.54
CA LYS A 213 4.93 27.26 -7.55
C LYS A 213 6.02 27.93 -8.40
N GLU A 214 7.13 28.33 -7.77
CA GLU A 214 8.16 29.15 -8.42
C GLU A 214 9.50 28.42 -8.51
N LYS A 215 9.97 27.82 -7.41
CA LYS A 215 11.32 27.26 -7.33
C LYS A 215 11.48 25.99 -8.16
N LYS A 216 10.63 24.99 -7.92
CA LYS A 216 10.60 23.70 -8.61
C LYS A 216 9.16 23.25 -8.81
N PRO A 217 8.52 23.68 -9.92
CA PRO A 217 7.17 23.25 -10.26
C PRO A 217 7.13 21.76 -10.59
N LEU A 218 6.55 20.96 -9.70
CA LEU A 218 6.32 19.53 -9.91
C LEU A 218 4.91 19.30 -10.43
N LYS A 219 4.78 18.46 -11.46
CA LYS A 219 3.52 18.07 -12.08
C LYS A 219 3.47 16.56 -12.22
N PHE A 220 2.31 15.98 -11.93
CA PHE A 220 2.10 14.53 -12.03
C PHE A 220 0.70 14.24 -12.56
N ASP A 221 0.51 13.03 -13.05
CA ASP A 221 -0.82 12.47 -13.22
C ASP A 221 -1.30 11.96 -11.86
N PHE A 222 -2.52 12.31 -11.44
CA PHE A 222 -3.06 11.93 -10.13
C PHE A 222 -4.34 11.11 -10.26
N LEU A 223 -4.43 10.07 -9.44
CA LEU A 223 -5.70 9.49 -9.01
C LEU A 223 -6.22 10.29 -7.82
N LEU A 224 -7.46 10.74 -7.88
CA LEU A 224 -8.12 11.52 -6.84
C LEU A 224 -9.45 10.87 -6.45
N THR A 225 -9.79 10.91 -5.17
CA THR A 225 -11.14 10.60 -4.69
C THR A 225 -11.44 11.40 -3.43
N TRP A 226 -12.72 11.59 -3.14
CA TRP A 226 -13.16 12.40 -2.02
C TRP A 226 -14.41 11.81 -1.40
N HIS A 227 -14.33 11.52 -0.11
CA HIS A 227 -15.46 11.13 0.70
C HIS A 227 -16.00 12.35 1.45
N HIS A 228 -17.27 12.69 1.27
CA HIS A 228 -17.94 13.79 1.96
C HIS A 228 -19.31 13.37 2.50
N THR A 229 -19.77 14.07 3.54
CA THR A 229 -21.09 13.88 4.17
C THR A 229 -22.01 15.10 4.02
N GLY A 230 -21.70 16.02 3.11
CA GLY A 230 -22.42 17.29 2.90
C GLY A 230 -22.69 17.63 1.42
N VAL A 231 -22.98 18.91 1.16
CA VAL A 231 -23.30 19.45 -0.18
C VAL A 231 -22.19 19.11 -1.18
N GLU A 232 -22.60 18.59 -2.32
CA GLU A 232 -21.76 18.02 -3.37
C GLU A 232 -20.99 19.14 -4.12
N GLU A 233 -19.78 19.45 -3.67
CA GLU A 233 -18.82 20.23 -4.47
C GLU A 233 -18.14 19.27 -5.45
N SER A 234 -18.39 19.45 -6.75
CA SER A 234 -17.90 18.52 -7.76
C SER A 234 -16.42 18.72 -8.06
N MET A 235 -15.61 17.68 -7.85
CA MET A 235 -14.18 17.66 -8.21
C MET A 235 -13.96 17.94 -9.71
N MET A 236 -14.89 17.50 -10.57
CA MET A 236 -14.91 17.82 -12.00
C MET A 236 -14.95 19.32 -12.27
N SER A 237 -15.78 20.05 -11.52
CA SER A 237 -15.92 21.50 -11.69
C SER A 237 -14.69 22.24 -11.20
N TYR A 238 -14.08 21.79 -10.10
CA TYR A 238 -12.88 22.41 -9.54
C TYR A 238 -11.68 22.28 -10.48
N PHE A 239 -11.44 21.08 -11.00
CA PHE A 239 -10.33 20.81 -11.92
C PHE A 239 -10.70 20.96 -13.40
N CYS A 240 -11.74 21.73 -13.74
CA CYS A 240 -12.21 21.89 -15.12
C CYS A 240 -11.16 22.50 -16.08
N ASN A 241 -10.18 23.23 -15.54
CA ASN A 241 -9.05 23.77 -16.30
C ASN A 241 -7.99 22.70 -16.65
N TYR A 242 -8.11 21.51 -16.09
CA TYR A 242 -7.22 20.37 -16.29
C TYR A 242 -7.94 19.23 -17.03
N GLN A 243 -7.17 18.29 -17.57
CA GLN A 243 -7.73 17.08 -18.18
C GLN A 243 -8.14 16.10 -17.09
N ILE A 244 -9.34 16.33 -16.53
CA ILE A 244 -9.95 15.46 -15.54
C ILE A 244 -10.91 14.45 -16.20
N HIS A 245 -10.80 13.20 -15.78
CA HIS A 245 -11.67 12.11 -16.21
C HIS A 245 -12.26 11.42 -15.00
N GLU A 246 -13.57 11.26 -14.98
CA GLU A 246 -14.25 10.43 -13.99
C GLU A 246 -14.23 8.96 -14.43
N HIS A 247 -13.90 8.08 -13.50
CA HIS A 247 -13.80 6.64 -13.70
C HIS A 247 -14.63 5.91 -12.66
N GLN A 248 -15.25 4.81 -13.11
CA GLN A 248 -15.91 3.85 -12.24
C GLN A 248 -14.97 2.67 -11.97
N PRO A 249 -14.96 2.11 -10.75
CA PRO A 249 -14.29 0.86 -10.46
C PRO A 249 -14.79 -0.25 -11.40
N LYS A 250 -13.85 -1.04 -11.92
CA LYS A 250 -14.17 -2.23 -12.70
C LYS A 250 -14.63 -3.33 -11.76
N ILE A 251 -15.85 -3.82 -11.98
CA ILE A 251 -16.43 -4.93 -11.22
C ILE A 251 -16.41 -6.19 -12.10
N ALA A 252 -15.75 -7.23 -11.62
CA ALA A 252 -15.74 -8.56 -12.22
C ALA A 252 -16.41 -9.54 -11.27
N VAL A 253 -17.50 -10.15 -11.72
CA VAL A 253 -18.24 -11.17 -10.98
C VAL A 253 -18.11 -12.49 -11.71
N SER A 254 -17.85 -13.56 -10.97
CA SER A 254 -17.85 -14.92 -11.49
C SER A 254 -18.48 -15.88 -10.49
N THR A 255 -19.02 -16.98 -11.00
CA THR A 255 -19.49 -18.11 -10.19
C THR A 255 -18.68 -19.32 -10.58
N VAL A 256 -17.95 -19.88 -9.62
CA VAL A 256 -17.14 -21.08 -9.81
C VAL A 256 -17.96 -22.27 -9.35
N THR A 257 -18.11 -23.28 -10.19
CA THR A 257 -18.80 -24.53 -9.83
C THR A 257 -17.81 -25.57 -9.34
N ASP A 258 -18.27 -26.46 -8.46
CA ASP A 258 -17.49 -27.60 -7.96
C ASP A 258 -16.12 -27.20 -7.39
N LEU A 259 -16.09 -26.07 -6.67
CA LEU A 259 -14.86 -25.53 -6.07
C LEU A 259 -14.51 -26.35 -4.83
N GLN A 260 -13.28 -26.86 -4.77
CA GLN A 260 -12.77 -27.53 -3.58
C GLN A 260 -12.30 -26.47 -2.57
N CYS A 261 -12.99 -26.37 -1.43
CA CYS A 261 -12.72 -25.40 -0.37
C CYS A 261 -12.05 -26.06 0.85
N PRO A 262 -10.98 -25.47 1.41
CA PRO A 262 -10.36 -25.94 2.66
C PRO A 262 -11.35 -25.95 3.83
N VAL A 263 -11.28 -26.99 4.67
CA VAL A 263 -12.00 -27.05 5.94
C VAL A 263 -11.22 -26.27 7.00
N LEU A 264 -11.90 -25.34 7.68
CA LEU A 264 -11.29 -24.44 8.66
C LEU A 264 -11.98 -24.57 10.01
N GLN A 265 -11.23 -24.37 11.10
CA GLN A 265 -11.77 -24.19 12.44
C GLN A 265 -11.39 -22.80 12.95
N SER A 266 -12.36 -21.96 13.29
CA SER A 266 -12.11 -20.56 13.67
C SER A 266 -11.13 -20.40 14.85
N SER A 267 -11.06 -21.36 15.77
CA SER A 267 -10.14 -21.39 16.92
C SER A 267 -8.70 -21.70 16.57
N GLU A 268 -8.42 -22.41 15.48
CA GLU A 268 -7.11 -23.02 15.22
C GLU A 268 -6.41 -22.43 13.99
N LEU A 269 -5.69 -21.32 14.17
CA LEU A 269 -4.96 -20.64 13.08
C LEU A 269 -3.91 -21.53 12.39
N ARG A 270 -3.31 -22.47 13.14
CA ARG A 270 -2.28 -23.38 12.62
C ARG A 270 -2.87 -24.61 11.93
N GLY A 271 -4.19 -24.77 11.96
CA GLY A 271 -4.85 -26.00 11.57
C GLY A 271 -4.62 -27.12 12.57
N GLU A 272 -5.46 -28.14 12.46
CA GLU A 272 -5.33 -29.39 13.19
C GLU A 272 -5.07 -30.52 12.18
N PRO A 273 -4.02 -31.35 12.37
CA PRO A 273 -3.70 -32.41 11.44
C PRO A 273 -4.92 -33.28 11.13
N GLU A 274 -5.20 -33.49 9.84
CA GLU A 274 -6.33 -34.28 9.32
C GLU A 274 -7.74 -33.72 9.61
N VAL A 275 -7.86 -32.64 10.39
CA VAL A 275 -9.15 -32.08 10.82
C VAL A 275 -9.41 -30.70 10.21
N SER A 276 -8.42 -29.82 10.15
CA SER A 276 -8.56 -28.48 9.57
C SER A 276 -7.26 -27.94 8.98
N CYS A 277 -7.40 -27.11 7.95
CA CYS A 277 -6.27 -26.45 7.29
C CYS A 277 -5.82 -25.21 8.08
N SER A 278 -4.55 -24.85 7.91
CA SER A 278 -3.98 -23.65 8.49
C SER A 278 -4.40 -22.38 7.75
N ALA A 279 -4.27 -21.24 8.43
CA ALA A 279 -4.47 -19.92 7.84
C ALA A 279 -3.51 -19.69 6.64
N GLY A 280 -2.25 -20.11 6.74
CA GLY A 280 -1.26 -19.95 5.65
C GLY A 280 -1.68 -20.70 4.38
N GLU A 281 -2.09 -21.96 4.52
CA GLU A 281 -2.57 -22.78 3.40
C GLU A 281 -3.80 -22.16 2.71
N LEU A 282 -4.72 -21.60 3.49
CA LEU A 282 -5.89 -20.90 2.96
C LEU A 282 -5.48 -19.66 2.16
N LEU A 283 -4.52 -18.88 2.63
CA LEU A 283 -4.07 -17.65 1.95
C LEU A 283 -3.47 -17.98 0.57
N ASP A 284 -2.59 -18.98 0.51
CA ASP A 284 -2.00 -19.46 -0.74
C ASP A 284 -3.09 -19.96 -1.71
N TRP A 285 -4.04 -20.74 -1.19
CA TRP A 285 -5.15 -21.27 -1.99
C TRP A 285 -6.04 -20.16 -2.53
N LEU A 286 -6.35 -19.16 -1.70
CA LEU A 286 -7.18 -18.03 -2.07
C LEU A 286 -6.54 -17.20 -3.18
N GLY A 287 -5.22 -17.00 -3.12
CA GLY A 287 -4.44 -16.37 -4.18
C GLY A 287 -4.56 -17.12 -5.52
N ALA A 288 -4.49 -18.45 -5.48
CA ALA A 288 -4.66 -19.27 -6.68
C ALA A 288 -6.08 -19.17 -7.25
N VAL A 289 -7.11 -19.17 -6.39
CA VAL A 289 -8.51 -19.01 -6.80
C VAL A 289 -8.76 -17.65 -7.45
N PHE A 290 -8.30 -16.54 -6.86
CA PHE A 290 -8.47 -15.21 -7.46
C PHE A 290 -7.71 -15.03 -8.79
N CYS A 291 -6.66 -15.83 -9.01
CA CYS A 291 -5.94 -15.88 -10.28
C CYS A 291 -6.58 -16.81 -11.32
N ASN A 292 -7.73 -17.43 -11.02
CA ASN A 292 -8.37 -18.46 -11.84
C ASN A 292 -7.41 -19.62 -12.18
N ALA A 293 -6.50 -19.97 -11.26
CA ALA A 293 -5.57 -21.07 -11.45
C ALA A 293 -6.32 -22.41 -11.40
N LYS A 294 -5.94 -23.35 -12.28
CA LYS A 294 -6.47 -24.71 -12.23
C LYS A 294 -5.73 -25.50 -11.14
N LEU A 295 -6.49 -26.00 -10.17
CA LEU A 295 -5.98 -26.72 -8.99
C LEU A 295 -6.03 -28.25 -9.15
N ASN A 296 -5.99 -28.71 -10.40
CA ASN A 296 -6.19 -30.09 -10.76
C ASN A 296 -4.81 -30.62 -11.12
N ASN A 297 -4.19 -31.36 -10.20
CA ASN A 297 -2.90 -32.03 -10.42
C ASN A 297 -3.09 -33.23 -11.37
N GLU A 298 -3.53 -32.91 -12.58
CA GLU A 298 -3.74 -33.83 -13.69
C GLU A 298 -2.38 -34.38 -14.12
N PRO A 299 -2.20 -35.71 -14.26
CA PRO A 299 -0.92 -36.32 -14.63
C PRO A 299 -0.33 -35.80 -15.94
N ASN A 300 -1.18 -35.27 -16.83
CA ASN A 300 -0.81 -34.72 -18.13
C ASN A 300 -0.57 -33.20 -18.11
N SER A 301 -0.87 -32.54 -16.98
CA SER A 301 -0.66 -31.10 -16.78
C SER A 301 0.75 -30.85 -16.28
N PHE A 302 1.64 -30.47 -17.19
CA PHE A 302 2.99 -29.99 -16.87
C PHE A 302 2.99 -28.56 -16.28
N ILE A 303 1.82 -27.98 -15.99
CA ILE A 303 1.62 -26.54 -15.75
C ILE A 303 1.49 -26.20 -14.26
N SER A 304 0.81 -27.03 -13.46
CA SER A 304 0.60 -26.73 -12.03
C SER A 304 0.52 -28.02 -11.21
N THR A 305 1.40 -28.13 -10.22
CA THR A 305 1.36 -29.17 -9.18
C THR A 305 0.60 -28.72 -7.93
N TYR A 306 0.13 -27.46 -7.90
CA TYR A 306 -0.54 -26.89 -6.74
C TYR A 306 -1.96 -27.45 -6.62
N CYS A 307 -2.29 -27.96 -5.43
CA CYS A 307 -3.56 -28.63 -5.11
C CYS A 307 -4.30 -27.87 -4.01
N CYS A 308 -5.61 -28.07 -3.91
CA CYS A 308 -6.37 -27.60 -2.75
C CYS A 308 -5.86 -28.25 -1.45
N PRO A 309 -5.58 -27.47 -0.38
CA PRO A 309 -5.21 -27.98 0.94
C PRO A 309 -6.21 -29.01 1.48
N GLN A 310 -5.73 -29.97 2.27
CA GLN A 310 -6.56 -31.02 2.88
C GLN A 310 -6.58 -30.88 4.40
N PRO A 311 -7.72 -31.15 5.07
CA PRO A 311 -8.98 -31.63 4.51
C PRO A 311 -9.80 -30.55 3.78
N SER A 312 -10.59 -30.96 2.79
CA SER A 312 -11.39 -30.04 1.96
C SER A 312 -12.78 -30.60 1.64
N THR A 313 -13.69 -29.69 1.29
CA THR A 313 -15.07 -30.00 0.88
C THR A 313 -15.35 -29.37 -0.47
N VAL A 314 -15.98 -30.11 -1.37
CA VAL A 314 -16.42 -29.58 -2.67
C VAL A 314 -17.71 -28.78 -2.45
N VAL A 315 -17.69 -27.50 -2.82
CA VAL A 315 -18.88 -26.66 -2.83
C VAL A 315 -19.46 -26.56 -4.23
N ALA A 316 -20.78 -26.65 -4.33
CA ALA A 316 -21.44 -26.71 -5.64
C ALA A 316 -21.30 -25.40 -6.42
N LYS A 317 -21.38 -24.26 -5.71
CA LYS A 317 -21.24 -22.91 -6.27
C LYS A 317 -20.51 -22.00 -5.30
N ALA A 318 -19.47 -21.32 -5.78
CA ALA A 318 -18.79 -20.26 -5.06
C ALA A 318 -18.94 -18.94 -5.82
N TYR A 319 -19.39 -17.90 -5.13
CA TYR A 319 -19.51 -16.56 -5.68
C TYR A 319 -18.20 -15.81 -5.47
N LEU A 320 -17.62 -15.28 -6.55
CA LEU A 320 -16.38 -14.50 -6.52
C LEU A 320 -16.64 -13.13 -7.14
N CYS A 321 -16.29 -12.08 -6.40
CA CYS A 321 -16.38 -10.72 -6.87
C CYS A 321 -15.03 -10.02 -6.67
N THR A 322 -14.61 -9.28 -7.69
CA THR A 322 -13.41 -8.45 -7.66
C THR A 322 -13.74 -7.05 -8.15
N ILE A 323 -13.44 -6.06 -7.33
CA ILE A 323 -13.55 -4.63 -7.61
C ILE A 323 -12.14 -4.10 -7.80
N THR A 324 -11.88 -3.42 -8.92
CA THR A 324 -10.55 -2.87 -9.27
C THR A 324 -10.67 -1.39 -9.65
N GLY A 325 -9.91 -0.54 -8.99
CA GLY A 325 -9.94 0.92 -9.19
C GLY A 325 -9.22 1.64 -8.04
N PHE A 326 -9.63 2.87 -7.74
CA PHE A 326 -9.16 3.55 -6.52
C PHE A 326 -10.28 3.53 -5.48
N ILE A 327 -10.19 2.61 -4.51
CA ILE A 327 -11.29 2.26 -3.60
C ILE A 327 -11.06 2.89 -2.24
N LEU A 328 -12.08 3.57 -1.74
CA LEU A 328 -12.06 4.24 -0.44
C LEU A 328 -12.13 3.23 0.73
N PRO A 329 -11.33 3.38 1.79
CA PRO A 329 -11.39 2.51 2.96
C PRO A 329 -12.77 2.56 3.64
N GLU A 330 -13.47 3.70 3.61
CA GLU A 330 -14.82 3.83 4.16
C GLU A 330 -15.83 2.89 3.48
N LYS A 331 -15.66 2.68 2.16
CA LYS A 331 -16.49 1.74 1.39
C LYS A 331 -16.14 0.28 1.70
N ILE A 332 -14.87 0.01 2.00
CA ILE A 332 -14.42 -1.31 2.42
C ILE A 332 -14.94 -1.63 3.83
N CYS A 333 -14.99 -0.66 4.74
CA CYS A 333 -15.62 -0.83 6.06
C CYS A 333 -17.08 -1.24 5.92
N LEU A 334 -17.87 -0.55 5.08
CA LEU A 334 -19.26 -0.93 4.82
C LEU A 334 -19.36 -2.35 4.24
N LEU A 335 -18.45 -2.72 3.34
CA LEU A 335 -18.42 -4.07 2.76
C LEU A 335 -18.09 -5.13 3.80
N LEU A 336 -17.12 -4.86 4.67
CA LEU A 336 -16.74 -5.73 5.78
C LEU A 336 -17.91 -5.92 6.77
N GLU A 337 -18.60 -4.84 7.13
CA GLU A 337 -19.78 -4.88 7.99
C GLU A 337 -20.90 -5.74 7.37
N GLN A 338 -21.19 -5.55 6.08
CA GLN A 338 -22.19 -6.36 5.38
C GLN A 338 -21.80 -7.84 5.28
N LEU A 339 -20.52 -8.15 5.11
CA LEU A 339 -20.02 -9.53 5.12
C LEU A 339 -20.04 -10.14 6.52
N CYS A 340 -19.91 -9.35 7.59
CA CYS A 340 -20.11 -9.79 8.96
C CYS A 340 -21.59 -10.15 9.20
N HIS A 341 -22.51 -9.28 8.79
CA HIS A 341 -23.96 -9.49 8.89
C HIS A 341 -24.51 -10.57 7.95
N TYR A 342 -23.70 -11.06 7.01
CA TYR A 342 -24.08 -12.17 6.13
C TYR A 342 -24.53 -13.41 6.90
N PHE A 343 -23.97 -13.64 8.09
CA PHE A 343 -24.27 -14.79 8.95
C PHE A 343 -25.38 -14.54 9.98
N ASP A 344 -26.05 -13.39 9.96
CA ASP A 344 -27.20 -13.13 10.85
C ASP A 344 -28.36 -14.11 10.57
N GLU A 345 -28.48 -14.54 9.32
CA GLU A 345 -29.36 -15.61 8.90
C GLU A 345 -28.57 -16.91 8.68
N PRO A 346 -29.11 -18.10 9.01
CA PRO A 346 -28.43 -19.37 8.76
C PRO A 346 -28.02 -19.53 7.28
N LYS A 347 -26.71 -19.74 7.04
CA LYS A 347 -26.14 -19.96 5.71
C LYS A 347 -25.52 -21.34 5.59
N LEU A 348 -25.39 -21.81 4.35
CA LEU A 348 -24.63 -23.02 4.01
C LEU A 348 -23.12 -22.77 3.98
N ALA A 349 -22.71 -21.53 3.74
CA ALA A 349 -21.31 -21.14 3.74
C ALA A 349 -20.69 -21.35 5.14
N PRO A 350 -19.55 -22.06 5.28
CA PRO A 350 -18.87 -22.20 6.56
C PRO A 350 -18.11 -20.93 6.98
N TRP A 351 -17.68 -20.14 6.00
CA TRP A 351 -16.92 -18.90 6.14
C TRP A 351 -17.06 -18.08 4.86
N VAL A 352 -16.73 -16.78 4.91
CA VAL A 352 -16.57 -15.90 3.74
C VAL A 352 -15.23 -15.19 3.80
N THR A 353 -14.72 -14.70 2.67
CA THR A 353 -13.43 -13.97 2.62
C THR A 353 -13.59 -12.56 2.10
N LEU A 354 -12.76 -11.65 2.58
CA LEU A 354 -12.55 -10.30 2.04
C LEU A 354 -11.06 -10.02 1.97
N SER A 355 -10.51 -10.03 0.76
CA SER A 355 -9.11 -9.70 0.49
C SER A 355 -8.99 -8.33 -0.15
N VAL A 356 -8.08 -7.51 0.38
CA VAL A 356 -7.82 -6.17 -0.11
C VAL A 356 -6.34 -6.02 -0.40
N GLN A 357 -6.04 -5.53 -1.59
CA GLN A 357 -4.70 -5.25 -2.05
C GLN A 357 -4.55 -3.75 -2.33
N GLY A 358 -3.53 -3.14 -1.75
CA GLY A 358 -3.14 -1.76 -1.98
C GLY A 358 -2.37 -1.53 -3.26
N PHE A 359 -1.94 -0.28 -3.47
CA PHE A 359 -1.06 0.10 -4.56
C PHE A 359 0.40 -0.21 -4.20
N ALA A 360 1.12 -0.89 -5.09
CA ALA A 360 2.53 -1.17 -4.89
C ALA A 360 3.41 0.10 -4.89
N ASP A 361 2.96 1.15 -5.57
CA ASP A 361 3.68 2.43 -5.72
C ASP A 361 3.25 3.51 -4.70
N SER A 362 2.47 3.13 -3.68
CA SER A 362 2.10 4.05 -2.61
C SER A 362 3.35 4.46 -1.82
N PRO A 363 3.63 5.77 -1.56
CA PRO A 363 4.72 6.19 -0.68
C PRO A 363 4.53 5.79 0.80
N VAL A 364 3.32 5.35 1.14
CA VAL A 364 2.87 5.17 2.51
C VAL A 364 2.12 3.86 2.65
N SER A 365 2.52 3.05 3.63
CA SER A 365 1.85 1.84 4.07
C SER A 365 0.95 2.12 5.29
N TRP A 366 0.61 1.11 6.10
CA TRP A 366 -0.27 1.29 7.25
C TRP A 366 0.27 2.33 8.24
N ARG A 367 -0.62 3.09 8.88
CA ARG A 367 -0.29 4.06 9.95
C ARG A 367 0.75 5.12 9.54
N GLU A 368 0.78 5.48 8.27
CA GLU A 368 1.76 6.43 7.73
C GLU A 368 3.21 5.92 7.71
N ASN A 369 3.41 4.61 7.87
CA ASN A 369 4.73 4.01 7.70
C ASN A 369 5.17 4.18 6.25
N GLU A 370 6.48 4.29 6.03
CA GLU A 370 7.01 4.31 4.68
C GLU A 370 6.70 2.95 4.02
N HIS A 371 6.39 2.93 2.73
CA HIS A 371 6.27 1.69 1.96
C HIS A 371 7.50 1.50 1.07
N GLY A 372 8.08 0.30 1.05
CA GLY A 372 9.28 0.00 0.25
C GLY A 372 9.01 -1.07 -0.82
N PHE A 373 9.33 -0.78 -2.09
CA PHE A 373 9.06 -1.69 -3.21
C PHE A 373 10.22 -2.63 -3.59
N ARG A 374 11.44 -2.37 -3.10
CA ARG A 374 12.73 -2.97 -3.53
C ARG A 374 12.79 -4.48 -3.83
N LYS A 375 12.02 -5.32 -3.14
CA LYS A 375 11.91 -6.78 -3.41
C LYS A 375 10.47 -7.29 -3.39
N GLY A 376 9.50 -6.39 -3.37
CA GLY A 376 8.07 -6.67 -3.21
C GLY A 376 7.38 -5.58 -2.41
N GLY A 377 6.44 -4.87 -3.03
CA GLY A 377 5.54 -3.90 -2.40
C GLY A 377 4.23 -4.56 -1.96
N GLU A 378 4.36 -5.63 -1.19
CA GLU A 378 3.21 -6.40 -0.69
C GLU A 378 2.49 -5.57 0.37
N HIS A 379 1.32 -5.06 -0.01
CA HIS A 379 0.42 -4.31 0.86
C HIS A 379 -0.96 -4.94 0.77
N LEU A 380 -1.12 -6.10 1.41
CA LEU A 380 -2.32 -6.93 1.29
C LEU A 380 -2.80 -7.36 2.67
N TYR A 381 -4.11 -7.30 2.87
CA TYR A 381 -4.75 -7.91 4.02
C TYR A 381 -5.96 -8.74 3.60
N ASN A 382 -6.25 -9.78 4.38
CA ASN A 382 -7.37 -10.68 4.16
C ASN A 382 -8.13 -10.91 5.47
N PHE A 383 -9.45 -10.82 5.41
CA PHE A 383 -10.35 -11.25 6.45
C PHE A 383 -10.99 -12.57 6.05
N VAL A 384 -10.89 -13.58 6.93
CA VAL A 384 -11.67 -14.81 6.86
C VAL A 384 -12.72 -14.72 7.95
N ILE A 385 -13.99 -14.60 7.56
CA ILE A 385 -15.11 -14.28 8.44
C ILE A 385 -15.90 -15.57 8.68
N PHE A 386 -16.08 -15.93 9.95
CA PHE A 386 -16.80 -17.13 10.37
C PHE A 386 -18.21 -16.78 10.86
N ASN A 387 -19.09 -17.78 10.90
CA ASN A 387 -20.48 -17.62 11.33
C ASN A 387 -20.67 -17.24 12.81
N ASN A 388 -19.64 -17.42 13.64
CA ASN A 388 -19.64 -17.11 15.06
C ASN A 388 -19.06 -15.72 15.36
N GLN A 389 -18.97 -14.83 14.36
CA GLN A 389 -18.34 -13.51 14.41
C GLN A 389 -16.83 -13.53 14.68
N ASP A 390 -16.19 -14.70 14.71
CA ASP A 390 -14.74 -14.76 14.68
C ASP A 390 -14.23 -14.36 13.30
N TYR A 391 -13.04 -13.80 13.26
CA TYR A 391 -12.31 -13.62 12.02
C TYR A 391 -10.84 -13.98 12.17
N TRP A 392 -10.26 -14.43 11.06
CA TRP A 392 -8.82 -14.40 10.88
C TRP A 392 -8.45 -13.16 10.08
N LEU A 393 -7.40 -12.46 10.54
CA LEU A 393 -6.77 -11.36 9.84
C LEU A 393 -5.40 -11.83 9.37
N GLN A 394 -5.18 -11.81 8.06
CA GLN A 394 -3.92 -12.18 7.44
C GLN A 394 -3.35 -10.95 6.74
N MET A 395 -2.15 -10.52 7.12
CA MET A 395 -1.48 -9.37 6.51
C MET A 395 -0.19 -9.83 5.87
N ALA A 396 -0.07 -9.63 4.56
CA ALA A 396 1.17 -9.79 3.84
C ALA A 396 1.82 -8.42 3.67
N VAL A 397 3.00 -8.27 4.24
CA VAL A 397 3.72 -7.01 4.35
C VAL A 397 5.08 -7.17 3.68
N GLY A 398 5.44 -6.17 2.86
CA GLY A 398 6.70 -6.10 2.14
C GLY A 398 7.91 -6.26 3.07
N ALA A 399 9.02 -6.73 2.51
CA ALA A 399 10.23 -7.14 3.22
C ALA A 399 10.78 -6.17 4.28
N ASN A 400 10.46 -4.89 4.12
CA ASN A 400 10.97 -3.82 4.96
C ASN A 400 9.85 -3.02 5.63
N ASP A 401 8.57 -3.27 5.35
CA ASP A 401 7.48 -2.49 5.91
C ASP A 401 7.13 -2.97 7.33
N ASP A 402 6.67 -2.04 8.16
CA ASP A 402 6.19 -2.32 9.51
C ASP A 402 4.74 -2.79 9.50
N CYS A 403 4.48 -3.98 10.07
CA CYS A 403 3.13 -4.50 10.24
C CYS A 403 2.45 -3.89 11.48
N PRO A 404 1.25 -3.31 11.36
CA PRO A 404 0.50 -2.86 12.53
C PRO A 404 0.01 -4.05 13.38
N PRO A 405 -0.02 -3.93 14.72
CA PRO A 405 -0.64 -4.85 15.66
C PRO A 405 -2.13 -4.56 15.92
#